data_AF-A0A7X2Z0T0-F1
#
_entry.id   AF-A0A7X2Z0T0-F1
#
_cell.length_a   1.000
_cell.length_b   1.000
_cell.length_c   1.000
_cell.angle_alpha   90.00
_cell.angle_beta   90.00
_cell.angle_gamma   90.00
#
_symmetry.space_group_name_H-M   'P 1'
#
loop_
_entity.id
_entity.type
_entity.pdbx_description
1 polymer ?
#
loop_
_entity_poly.entity_id
_entity_poly.type
_entity_poly.pdbx_seq_one_letter_code
_entity_poly.pdbx_strand_id
1 'polypeptide(L)' 'MQIIQRLTVVSNPTRVFEVGTEIDGREVIEIKQVGHEHDSVHSEFFVLDEEGNLISSIENCPVVVDWKTIAIHD' A
#
# COMPACT_ATOMS: atom_id res chain seq x y z
N MET A 1 13.74 2.44 9.39
CA MET A 1 13.11 1.89 8.17
C MET A 1 11.88 2.71 7.82
N GLN A 2 11.65 3.07 6.55
CA GLN A 2 10.42 3.73 6.10
C GLN A 2 9.44 2.68 5.56
N ILE A 3 8.21 2.71 6.02
CA ILE A 3 7.12 1.85 5.55
C ILE A 3 5.94 2.71 5.08
N ILE A 4 5.15 2.21 4.12
CA ILE A 4 3.88 2.83 3.76
C ILE A 4 2.89 2.47 4.87
N GLN A 5 2.45 3.47 5.64
CA GLN A 5 1.44 3.27 6.68
C GLN A 5 0.04 3.29 6.08
N ARG A 6 -0.19 4.17 5.09
CA ARG A 6 -1.48 4.38 4.48
C ARG A 6 -1.34 4.75 3.00
N LEU A 7 -2.24 4.20 2.19
CA LEU A 7 -2.38 4.46 0.77
C LEU A 7 -3.80 4.95 0.49
N THR A 8 -3.93 6.19 0.05
CA THR A 8 -5.22 6.75 -0.38
C THR A 8 -5.27 6.77 -1.89
N VAL A 9 -6.16 5.98 -2.48
CA VAL A 9 -6.42 5.98 -3.93
C VAL A 9 -7.40 7.07 -4.26
N VAL A 10 -6.98 8.02 -5.10
CA VAL A 10 -7.79 9.18 -5.49
C VAL A 10 -8.83 8.74 -6.53
N SER A 11 -9.94 8.19 -6.02
CA SER A 11 -11.09 7.69 -6.79
C SER A 11 -12.42 8.23 -6.24
N ASN A 12 -13.52 7.94 -6.93
CA ASN A 12 -14.89 8.24 -6.46
C ASN A 12 -15.76 6.96 -6.44
N PRO A 13 -16.08 6.41 -5.25
CA PRO A 13 -15.64 6.85 -3.93
C PRO A 13 -14.14 6.61 -3.74
N THR A 14 -13.51 7.39 -2.85
CA THR A 14 -12.10 7.22 -2.48
C THR A 14 -11.90 5.89 -1.77
N ARG A 15 -10.80 5.20 -2.09
CA ARG A 15 -10.39 3.98 -1.36
C ARG A 15 -9.18 4.27 -0.50
N VAL A 16 -9.18 3.74 0.71
CA VAL A 16 -8.10 3.91 1.68
C VAL A 16 -7.68 2.52 2.15
N PHE A 17 -6.37 2.29 2.14
CA PHE A 17 -5.74 1.11 2.71
C PHE A 17 -4.79 1.56 3.81
N GLU A 18 -4.86 0.96 4.98
CA GLU A 18 -4.05 1.35 6.14
C GLU A 18 -3.57 0.10 6.89
N VAL A 19 -2.28 0.05 7.21
CA VAL A 19 -1.69 -1.08 7.93
C VAL A 19 -2.32 -1.20 9.32
N GLY A 20 -2.74 -2.43 9.68
CA GLY A 20 -3.46 -2.75 10.92
C GLY A 20 -4.98 -2.58 10.83
N THR A 21 -5.52 -2.36 9.63
CA THR A 21 -6.98 -2.36 9.38
C THR A 21 -7.43 -3.64 8.69
N GLU A 22 -8.72 -3.97 8.80
CA GLU A 22 -9.31 -5.16 8.19
C GLU A 22 -10.13 -4.80 6.93
N ILE A 23 -9.96 -5.57 5.86
CA ILE A 23 -10.70 -5.47 4.61
C ILE A 23 -11.20 -6.87 4.24
N ASP A 24 -12.52 -7.04 4.10
CA ASP A 24 -13.16 -8.32 3.74
C ASP A 24 -12.69 -9.50 4.61
N GLY A 25 -12.50 -9.28 5.91
CA GLY A 25 -12.04 -10.31 6.86
C GLY A 25 -10.54 -10.58 6.85
N ARG A 26 -9.75 -9.76 6.14
CA ARG A 26 -8.29 -9.89 6.04
C ARG A 26 -7.59 -8.65 6.57
N GLU A 27 -6.66 -8.85 7.49
CA GLU A 27 -5.85 -7.75 8.05
C GLU A 27 -4.81 -7.27 7.04
N VAL A 28 -4.70 -5.96 6.85
CA VAL A 28 -3.65 -5.33 6.05
C VAL A 28 -2.37 -5.27 6.86
N ILE A 29 -1.38 -6.08 6.50
CA ILE A 29 -0.10 -6.17 7.20
C ILE A 29 1.00 -5.37 6.48
N GLU A 30 0.99 -5.38 5.16
CA GLU A 30 2.00 -4.71 4.36
C GLU A 30 1.37 -3.94 3.20
N ILE A 31 1.84 -2.72 2.98
CA ILE A 31 1.64 -1.99 1.73
C ILE A 31 3.02 -1.72 1.14
N LYS A 32 3.25 -2.16 -0.09
CA LYS A 32 4.53 -1.94 -0.79
C LYS A 32 4.34 -1.48 -2.22
N GLN A 33 5.25 -0.62 -2.67
CA GLN A 33 5.37 -0.25 -4.07
C GLN A 33 6.20 -1.31 -4.79
N VAL A 34 5.65 -1.88 -5.86
CA VAL A 34 6.29 -2.99 -6.61
C VAL A 34 6.64 -2.62 -8.05
N GLY A 35 6.01 -1.57 -8.60
CA GLY A 35 6.35 -0.99 -9.90
C GLY A 35 7.37 0.13 -9.74
N HIS A 36 8.58 -0.08 -10.26
CA HIS A 36 9.59 0.96 -10.46
C HIS A 36 9.98 1.01 -11.94
N GLU A 37 9.59 2.13 -12.57
CA GLU A 37 10.24 2.74 -13.75
C GLU A 37 10.65 1.80 -14.90
N HIS A 38 9.81 1.71 -15.93
CA HIS A 38 10.29 1.57 -17.30
C HIS A 38 9.37 2.35 -18.26
N ASP A 39 9.92 3.44 -18.81
CA ASP A 39 9.51 4.32 -19.93
C ASP A 39 8.05 4.83 -20.03
N SER A 40 7.10 4.25 -19.31
CA SER A 40 5.75 4.74 -19.06
C SER A 40 5.48 4.62 -17.57
N VAL A 41 5.21 5.75 -16.91
CA VAL A 41 4.98 5.82 -15.46
C VAL A 41 3.82 4.90 -15.07
N HIS A 42 4.12 3.72 -14.54
CA HIS A 42 3.17 2.78 -13.97
C HIS A 42 3.47 2.67 -12.46
N SER A 43 2.71 3.41 -11.65
CA SER A 43 2.74 3.24 -10.20
C SER A 43 1.92 2.01 -9.84
N GLU A 44 2.54 1.02 -9.20
CA GLU A 44 1.89 -0.21 -8.75
C GLU A 44 2.15 -0.44 -7.25
N PHE A 45 1.07 -0.68 -6.51
CA PHE A 45 1.09 -0.95 -5.08
C PHE A 45 0.35 -2.24 -4.74
N PHE A 46 0.97 -3.07 -3.91
CA PHE A 46 0.34 -4.26 -3.34
C PHE A 46 -0.04 -4.02 -1.89
N VAL A 47 -1.26 -4.42 -1.54
CA VAL A 47 -1.80 -4.50 -0.18
C VAL A 47 -1.88 -5.97 0.17
N LEU A 48 -1.18 -6.40 1.21
CA LEU A 48 -0.96 -7.80 1.55
C LEU A 48 -1.41 -8.12 2.98
N ASP A 49 -1.79 -9.37 3.21
CA ASP A 49 -2.07 -9.91 4.55
C ASP A 49 -0.85 -10.56 5.21
N GLU A 50 -1.06 -11.17 6.38
CA GLU A 50 -0.01 -11.82 7.19
C GLU A 50 0.69 -12.98 6.50
N GLU A 51 0.01 -13.65 5.57
CA GLU A 51 0.52 -14.78 4.79
C GLU A 51 1.23 -14.31 3.52
N GLY A 52 1.24 -13.01 3.26
CA GLY A 52 1.77 -12.42 2.03
C GLY A 52 0.82 -12.56 0.83
N ASN A 53 -0.44 -12.93 1.05
CA ASN A 53 -1.43 -13.03 0.00
C ASN A 53 -1.95 -11.64 -0.37
N LEU A 54 -2.24 -11.44 -1.66
CA LEU A 54 -2.75 -10.17 -2.17
C LEU A 54 -4.18 -9.89 -1.68
N ILE A 55 -4.38 -8.77 -0.98
CA ILE A 55 -5.70 -8.21 -0.67
C ILE A 55 -6.17 -7.34 -1.85
N SER A 56 -5.31 -6.44 -2.32
CA SER A 56 -5.59 -5.58 -3.47
C SER A 56 -4.31 -5.19 -4.20
N SER A 57 -4.40 -5.09 -5.53
CA SER A 57 -3.42 -4.38 -6.37
C SER A 57 -3.98 -3.02 -6.77
N ILE A 58 -3.15 -1.98 -6.76
CA ILE A 58 -3.48 -0.64 -7.24
C ILE A 58 -2.48 -0.30 -8.34
N GLU A 59 -2.97 -0.27 -9.57
CA GLU A 59 -2.16 -0.03 -10.76
C GLU A 59 -2.64 1.25 -11.46
N ASN A 60 -1.71 2.09 -11.89
CA ASN A 60 -2.00 3.24 -12.76
C ASN A 60 -3.01 4.23 -12.19
N CYS A 61 -3.08 4.32 -10.86
CA CYS A 61 -3.97 5.23 -10.16
C CYS A 61 -3.20 6.36 -9.48
N PRO A 62 -3.74 7.60 -9.45
CA PRO A 62 -3.23 8.64 -8.58
C PRO A 62 -3.45 8.22 -7.11
N VAL A 63 -2.37 8.31 -6.33
CA VAL A 63 -2.38 7.96 -4.91
C VAL A 63 -1.74 9.04 -4.05
N VAL A 64 -2.20 9.15 -2.80
CA VAL A 64 -1.46 9.82 -1.71
C VAL A 64 -0.87 8.72 -0.82
N VAL A 65 0.44 8.79 -0.58
CA VAL A 65 1.18 7.79 0.20
C VAL A 65 1.66 8.43 1.50
N ASP A 66 1.17 7.93 2.63
CA ASP A 66 1.61 8.36 3.96
C ASP A 66 2.63 7.35 4.51
N TRP A 67 3.83 7.85 4.79
CA TRP A 67 4.95 7.04 5.28
C TRP A 67 5.08 7.14 6.80
N LYS A 68 5.56 6.06 7.42
CA LYS A 68 5.97 6.04 8.82
C LYS A 68 7.41 5.57 8.95
N THR A 69 8.20 6.31 9.71
CA THR A 69 9.55 5.90 10.08
C THR A 69 9.49 5.04 11.33
N ILE A 70 9.95 3.80 11.22
CA ILE A 70 10.19 2.93 12.37
C ILE A 70 11.65 3.08 12.78
N ALA A 71 11.87 3.52 14.02
CA ALA A 71 13.18 3.55 14.65
C ALA A 71 13.58 2.13 15.05
N ILE A 72 14.69 1.65 14.49
CA ILE A 72 15.31 0.40 14.91
C ILE A 72 16.28 0.78 16.03
N HIS A 73 16.03 0.31 17.25
CA HIS A 73 16.97 0.43 18.36
C HIS A 73 17.76 -0.89 18.42
N ASP A 74 19.08 -0.80 18.48
CA ASP A 74 20.00 -1.95 18.62
C ASP A 74 19.90 -2.61 20.00
#